data_AF-A0A2N3DS91-F1
#
_entry.id   AF-A0A2N3DS91-F1
#
_cell.length_a   1.000
_cell.length_b   1.000
_cell.length_c   1.000
_cell.angle_alpha   90.00
_cell.angle_beta   90.00
_cell.angle_gamma   90.00
#
_symmetry.space_group_name_H-M   'P 1'
#
loop_
_entity.id
_entity.type
_entity.pdbx_description
1 polymer ?
#
loop_
_entity_poly.entity_id
_entity_poly.type
_entity_poly.pdbx_seq_one_letter_code
_entity_poly.pdbx_strand_id
1 'polypeptide(L)'
;MSYKTKWLASAAAITFLFPTVAQAQNADTATGDETAETEYSGEIVVTARPGGSGQRKQDAAFAISSIDSAAMDQIAPNSTADLLSVVPGVWSESSGGQNGANIFVRGFPGGGDAEFVTFQYQGSPAFPPPTLSFLENSQLFRIDETVS
;
A
#
# COMPACT_ATOMS: atom_id res chain seq x y z
N MET A 1 32.00 -21.24 -80.70
CA MET A 1 31.51 -19.97 -80.10
C MET A 1 30.14 -19.69 -80.72
N SER A 2 29.07 -19.94 -79.96
CA SER A 2 27.74 -20.30 -80.48
C SER A 2 26.68 -19.23 -80.20
N TYR A 3 26.23 -18.58 -81.28
CA TYR A 3 24.85 -18.27 -81.72
C TYR A 3 23.70 -17.82 -80.77
N LYS A 4 23.13 -16.68 -81.20
CA LYS A 4 21.70 -16.29 -81.37
C LYS A 4 20.97 -15.50 -80.27
N THR A 5 20.68 -14.26 -80.66
CA THR A 5 19.60 -13.35 -80.25
C THR A 5 18.21 -13.99 -80.38
N LYS A 6 17.26 -13.64 -79.49
CA LYS A 6 15.84 -13.31 -79.79
C LYS A 6 15.07 -12.82 -78.56
N TRP A 7 14.08 -11.97 -78.86
CA TRP A 7 13.20 -11.20 -77.98
C TRP A 7 11.96 -11.97 -77.47
N LEU A 8 11.31 -11.35 -76.47
CA LEU A 8 9.85 -11.21 -76.22
C LEU A 8 9.06 -12.24 -75.39
N ALA A 9 8.19 -11.64 -74.56
CA ALA A 9 6.97 -12.11 -73.90
C ALA A 9 7.13 -13.01 -72.65
N SER A 10 6.89 -12.51 -71.43
CA SER A 10 5.60 -12.11 -70.81
C SER A 10 4.75 -13.32 -70.38
N ALA A 11 4.60 -13.50 -69.07
CA ALA A 11 3.44 -14.15 -68.46
C ALA A 11 3.33 -13.74 -66.98
N ALA A 12 2.22 -13.10 -66.67
CA ALA A 12 1.85 -12.58 -65.35
C ALA A 12 1.46 -13.71 -64.38
N ALA A 13 1.69 -13.50 -63.09
CA ALA A 13 1.05 -14.28 -62.03
C ALA A 13 0.87 -13.41 -60.76
N ILE A 14 -0.27 -12.73 -60.73
CA ILE A 14 -1.18 -12.49 -59.58
C ILE A 14 -0.53 -12.62 -58.19
N THR A 15 -0.23 -11.49 -57.55
CA THR A 15 0.04 -11.43 -56.10
C THR A 15 -1.27 -11.38 -55.34
N PHE A 16 -1.67 -12.51 -54.75
CA PHE A 16 -2.74 -12.60 -53.76
C PHE A 16 -2.21 -12.15 -52.37
N LEU A 17 -3.03 -11.35 -51.69
CA LEU A 17 -2.86 -10.95 -50.29
C LEU A 17 -2.72 -12.18 -49.37
N PHE A 18 -1.74 -12.17 -48.48
CA PHE A 18 -1.71 -13.04 -47.29
C PHE A 18 -2.06 -12.21 -46.05
N PRO A 19 -2.98 -12.67 -45.17
CA PRO A 19 -3.18 -12.07 -43.87
C PRO A 19 -2.02 -12.45 -42.95
N THR A 20 -1.47 -11.46 -42.24
CA THR A 20 -0.55 -11.68 -41.13
C THR A 20 -1.28 -12.42 -40.00
N VAL A 21 -1.02 -13.71 -39.86
CA VAL A 21 -1.40 -14.48 -38.67
C VAL A 21 -0.34 -14.21 -37.60
N ALA A 22 -0.75 -13.50 -36.54
CA ALA A 22 0.03 -13.34 -35.33
C ALA A 22 0.13 -14.69 -34.59
N GLN A 23 1.34 -15.22 -34.43
CA GLN A 23 1.61 -16.28 -33.46
C GLN A 23 2.00 -15.65 -32.12
N ALA A 24 1.15 -15.84 -31.11
CA ALA A 24 1.52 -15.69 -29.72
C ALA A 24 2.09 -17.03 -29.22
N GLN A 25 3.39 -17.08 -28.94
CA GLN A 25 4.01 -18.14 -28.14
C GLN A 25 4.30 -17.57 -26.76
N ASN A 26 3.42 -17.81 -25.79
CA ASN A 26 3.77 -17.78 -24.37
C ASN A 26 3.83 -19.23 -23.90
N ALA A 27 5.05 -19.76 -23.85
CA ALA A 27 5.37 -20.96 -23.10
C ALA A 27 6.58 -20.61 -22.23
N ASP A 28 6.32 -19.93 -21.12
CA ASP A 28 7.29 -19.81 -20.05
C ASP A 28 7.17 -21.07 -19.18
N THR A 29 8.07 -22.00 -19.42
CA THR A 29 8.23 -23.18 -18.56
C THR A 29 9.00 -22.72 -17.33
N ALA A 30 8.26 -22.43 -16.26
CA ALA A 30 8.82 -22.24 -14.93
C ALA A 30 9.50 -23.54 -14.50
N THR A 31 10.81 -23.61 -14.75
CA THR A 31 11.69 -24.57 -14.10
C THR A 31 11.82 -24.09 -12.66
N GLY A 32 11.25 -24.87 -11.73
CA GLY A 32 11.30 -24.60 -10.31
C GLY A 32 12.74 -24.56 -9.82
N ASP A 33 13.19 -23.37 -9.45
CA ASP A 33 14.27 -23.19 -8.50
C ASP A 33 13.58 -23.14 -7.13
N GLU A 34 13.51 -24.29 -6.43
CA GLU A 34 13.21 -24.33 -5.00
C GLU A 34 14.42 -23.70 -4.28
N THR A 35 14.55 -22.38 -4.37
CA THR A 35 15.20 -21.64 -3.31
C THR A 35 14.38 -21.90 -2.07
N ALA A 36 14.95 -22.64 -1.11
CA ALA A 36 14.39 -22.79 0.22
C ALA A 36 14.09 -21.39 0.76
N GLU A 37 12.83 -20.97 0.65
CA GLU A 37 12.33 -19.76 1.29
C GLU A 37 12.56 -19.99 2.77
N THR A 38 13.56 -19.31 3.31
CA THR A 38 13.68 -19.17 4.77
C THR A 38 12.43 -18.41 5.16
N GLU A 39 11.38 -19.14 5.54
CA GLU A 39 10.10 -18.59 5.95
C GLU A 39 10.37 -17.63 7.11
N TYR A 40 10.37 -16.34 6.81
CA TYR A 40 10.67 -15.33 7.81
C TYR A 40 9.44 -15.20 8.71
N SER A 41 9.53 -15.77 9.91
CA SER A 41 8.46 -15.75 10.91
C SER A 41 8.31 -14.41 11.66
N GLY A 42 8.83 -13.31 11.09
CA GLY A 42 8.81 -12.00 11.74
C GLY A 42 7.85 -11.02 11.05
N GLU A 43 7.64 -9.89 11.72
CA GLU A 43 6.67 -8.89 11.27
C GLU A 43 7.21 -8.03 10.12
N ILE A 44 6.46 -7.98 9.02
CA ILE A 44 6.72 -7.10 7.87
C ILE A 44 5.81 -5.88 7.96
N VAL A 45 6.42 -4.69 7.93
CA VAL A 45 5.72 -3.41 7.97
C VAL A 45 5.80 -2.76 6.59
N VAL A 46 4.64 -2.36 6.07
CA VAL A 46 4.50 -1.66 4.77
C VAL A 46 4.19 -0.17 4.94
N THR A 47 3.94 0.28 6.17
CA THR A 47 3.60 1.67 6.51
C THR A 47 4.85 2.54 6.73
N ALA A 48 4.69 3.86 6.71
CA ALA A 48 5.75 4.86 6.93
C ALA A 48 6.94 4.80 5.93
N ARG A 49 6.73 4.17 4.76
CA ARG A 49 7.71 4.07 3.67
C ARG A 49 7.12 4.59 2.36
N PRO A 50 7.87 5.41 1.58
CA PRO A 50 7.44 5.79 0.24
C PRO A 50 7.20 4.55 -0.63
N GLY A 51 6.06 4.51 -1.32
CA GLY A 51 5.72 3.45 -2.26
C GLY A 51 5.28 2.11 -1.63
N GLY A 52 5.14 2.02 -0.30
CA GLY A 52 4.60 0.83 0.37
C GLY A 52 5.50 -0.42 0.31
N SER A 53 6.80 -0.24 0.03
CA SER A 53 7.76 -1.36 0.04
C SER A 53 7.82 -1.97 1.44
N GLY A 54 7.53 -3.27 1.57
CA GLY A 54 7.61 -3.98 2.84
C GLY A 54 9.03 -4.05 3.41
N GLN A 55 9.16 -3.84 4.71
CA GLN A 55 10.42 -3.98 5.44
C GLN A 55 10.19 -4.74 6.76
N ARG A 56 11.15 -5.55 7.18
CA ARG A 56 11.12 -6.14 8.53
C ARG A 56 11.10 -5.06 9.59
N LYS A 57 10.24 -5.22 10.61
CA LYS A 57 10.14 -4.27 11.72
C LYS A 57 11.48 -4.04 12.44
N GLN A 58 12.26 -5.10 12.62
CA GLN A 58 13.57 -5.06 13.28
C GLN A 58 14.65 -4.27 12.51
N ASP A 59 14.46 -4.06 11.20
CA ASP A 59 15.40 -3.30 10.37
C ASP A 59 14.98 -1.82 10.23
N ALA A 60 13.87 -1.41 10.85
CA ALA A 60 13.40 -0.05 10.78
C ALA A 60 14.33 0.91 11.55
N ALA A 61 14.74 1.98 10.88
CA ALA A 61 15.53 3.06 11.49
C ALA A 61 14.66 4.03 12.33
N PHE A 62 13.41 3.66 12.61
CA PHE A 62 12.43 4.46 13.34
C PHE A 62 11.58 3.56 14.23
N ALA A 63 11.03 4.13 15.30
CA ALA A 63 10.19 3.39 16.24
C ALA A 63 8.83 3.03 15.61
N ILE A 64 8.44 1.75 15.73
CA ILE A 64 7.19 1.21 15.22
C ILE A 64 6.47 0.49 16.37
N SER A 65 5.23 0.90 16.61
CA SER A 65 4.26 0.16 17.40
C SER A 65 3.22 -0.43 16.46
N SER A 66 2.94 -1.71 16.61
CA SER A 66 1.93 -2.41 15.84
C SER A 66 1.06 -3.23 16.77
N ILE A 67 -0.19 -3.40 16.36
CA ILE A 67 -1.25 -4.07 17.09
C ILE A 67 -1.85 -5.06 16.10
N ASP A 68 -1.82 -6.34 16.44
CA ASP A 68 -2.49 -7.40 15.67
C ASP A 68 -3.91 -7.61 16.20
N SER A 69 -4.68 -8.49 15.56
CA SER A 69 -6.06 -8.77 15.96
C SER A 69 -6.16 -9.33 17.38
N ALA A 70 -5.24 -10.22 17.77
CA ALA A 70 -5.25 -10.83 19.10
C ALA A 70 -4.96 -9.79 20.22
N ALA A 71 -4.03 -8.87 19.97
CA ALA A 71 -3.76 -7.75 20.84
C ALA A 71 -4.94 -6.77 20.88
N MET A 72 -5.62 -6.55 19.76
CA MET A 72 -6.81 -5.71 19.70
C MET A 72 -7.95 -6.27 20.56
N ASP A 73 -8.19 -7.58 20.50
CA ASP A 73 -9.19 -8.27 21.33
C ASP A 73 -8.85 -8.17 22.83
N GLN A 74 -7.55 -8.18 23.17
CA GLN A 74 -7.09 -8.04 24.54
C GLN A 74 -7.22 -6.60 25.06
N ILE A 75 -6.97 -5.61 24.21
CA ILE A 75 -7.08 -4.19 24.57
C ILE A 75 -8.56 -3.79 24.68
N ALA A 76 -9.42 -4.32 23.79
CA ALA A 76 -10.84 -4.00 23.70
C ALA A 76 -11.12 -2.48 23.85
N PRO A 77 -10.52 -1.64 22.98
CA PRO A 77 -10.56 -0.19 23.16
C PRO A 77 -11.97 0.34 22.89
N ASN A 78 -12.50 1.11 23.84
CA ASN A 78 -13.86 1.66 23.68
C ASN A 78 -13.88 2.90 22.78
N SER A 79 -12.74 3.57 22.59
CA SER A 79 -12.60 4.80 21.82
C SER A 79 -11.27 4.86 21.07
N THR A 80 -11.16 5.79 20.12
CA THR A 80 -9.89 6.06 19.42
C THR A 80 -8.79 6.54 20.37
N ALA A 81 -9.15 7.31 21.40
CA ALA A 81 -8.20 7.77 22.42
C ALA A 81 -7.62 6.61 23.24
N ASP A 82 -8.47 5.64 23.57
CA ASP A 82 -8.10 4.45 24.33
C ASP A 82 -7.13 3.57 23.54
N LEU A 83 -7.40 3.33 22.25
CA LEU A 83 -6.47 2.64 21.36
C LEU A 83 -5.11 3.35 21.28
N LEU A 84 -5.09 4.68 21.16
CA LEU A 84 -3.83 5.42 21.05
C LEU A 84 -3.04 5.48 22.36
N SER A 85 -3.69 5.26 23.51
CA SER A 85 -3.05 5.29 24.82
C SER A 85 -2.02 4.17 25.02
N VAL A 86 -2.16 3.06 24.30
CA VAL A 86 -1.21 1.92 24.37
C VAL A 86 0.09 2.20 23.62
N VAL A 87 0.12 3.24 22.78
CA VAL A 87 1.28 3.59 21.96
C VAL A 87 2.27 4.42 22.77
N PRO A 88 3.50 3.95 23.01
CA PRO A 88 4.49 4.69 23.78
C PRO A 88 4.83 6.04 23.14
N GLY A 89 4.90 7.08 23.97
CA GLY A 89 5.20 8.44 23.51
C GLY A 89 4.03 9.12 22.79
N VAL A 90 2.83 8.53 22.85
CA VAL A 90 1.57 9.17 22.48
C VAL A 90 0.77 9.38 23.75
N TRP A 91 0.29 10.60 23.96
CA TRP A 91 -0.71 10.89 24.98
C TRP A 91 -1.99 11.31 24.26
N SER A 92 -3.11 10.73 24.66
CA SER A 92 -4.40 10.98 24.03
C SER A 92 -5.44 11.27 25.09
N GLU A 93 -6.24 12.30 24.84
CA GLU A 93 -7.38 12.68 25.67
C GLU A 93 -8.68 12.41 24.90
N SER A 94 -9.66 11.80 25.57
CA SER A 94 -11.00 11.61 25.00
C SER A 94 -11.81 12.91 25.11
N SER A 95 -11.72 13.76 24.08
CA SER A 95 -12.45 15.04 24.00
C SER A 95 -13.76 14.96 23.22
N GLY A 96 -13.87 14.06 22.24
CA GLY A 96 -15.07 13.88 21.39
C GLY A 96 -15.90 12.63 21.71
N GLY A 97 -15.71 12.03 22.89
CA GLY A 97 -16.34 10.76 23.26
C GLY A 97 -15.62 9.57 22.61
N GLN A 98 -16.26 8.91 21.63
CA GLN A 98 -15.68 7.72 20.99
C GLN A 98 -14.63 8.06 19.90
N ASN A 99 -14.74 9.25 19.29
CA ASN A 99 -13.81 9.77 18.29
C ASN A 99 -13.34 11.15 18.70
N GLY A 100 -12.50 11.79 17.88
CA GLY A 100 -12.07 13.18 18.15
C GLY A 100 -11.23 13.25 19.40
N ALA A 101 -10.19 12.42 19.42
CA ALA A 101 -9.22 12.42 20.49
C ALA A 101 -8.22 13.56 20.27
N ASN A 102 -7.92 14.29 21.34
CA ASN A 102 -6.84 15.26 21.34
C ASN A 102 -5.51 14.52 21.56
N ILE A 103 -4.58 14.60 20.62
CA ILE A 103 -3.40 13.73 20.57
C ILE A 103 -2.13 14.55 20.64
N PHE A 104 -1.23 14.14 21.52
CA PHE A 104 0.07 14.74 21.72
C PHE A 104 1.14 13.68 21.54
N VAL A 105 2.13 13.97 20.70
CA VAL A 105 3.17 13.01 20.34
C VAL A 105 4.53 13.51 20.80
N ARG A 106 5.29 12.66 21.46
CA ARG A 106 6.72 12.83 21.81
C ARG A 106 7.07 14.19 22.44
N GLY A 107 6.14 14.80 23.17
CA GLY A 107 6.33 16.10 23.83
C GLY A 107 6.38 17.30 22.90
N PHE A 108 5.97 17.16 21.63
CA PHE A 108 5.84 18.30 20.73
C PHE A 108 4.78 19.28 21.29
N PRO A 109 5.08 20.58 21.37
CA PRO A 109 4.13 21.56 21.88
C PRO A 109 3.01 21.73 20.84
N GLY A 110 1.77 21.39 21.22
CA GLY A 110 0.58 21.55 20.37
C GLY A 110 -0.55 22.26 21.13
N GLY A 111 -1.35 23.04 20.42
CA GLY A 111 -2.50 23.78 20.98
C GLY A 111 -3.75 22.93 21.19
N GLY A 112 -3.73 21.66 20.74
CA GLY A 112 -4.88 20.78 20.64
C GLY A 112 -4.95 20.11 19.26
N ASP A 113 -5.98 19.31 19.03
CA ASP A 113 -6.43 18.85 17.70
C ASP A 113 -5.44 18.00 16.88
N ALA A 114 -4.47 17.36 17.54
CA ALA A 114 -3.55 16.39 16.92
C ALA A 114 -2.72 16.94 15.74
N GLU A 115 -2.25 18.19 15.84
CA GLU A 115 -1.51 18.93 14.79
C GLU A 115 -0.33 18.17 14.17
N PHE A 116 0.44 17.43 14.99
CA PHE A 116 1.63 16.69 14.55
C PHE A 116 1.36 15.23 14.18
N VAL A 117 0.09 14.86 14.04
CA VAL A 117 -0.34 13.49 13.73
C VAL A 117 -0.89 13.45 12.32
N THR A 118 -0.60 12.36 11.61
CA THR A 118 -1.23 12.05 10.33
C THR A 118 -1.78 10.64 10.39
N PHE A 119 -3.08 10.51 10.16
CA PHE A 119 -3.72 9.21 9.99
C PHE A 119 -3.63 8.76 8.54
N GLN A 120 -3.45 7.46 8.34
CA GLN A 120 -3.44 6.85 7.02
C GLN A 120 -4.32 5.60 7.03
N TYR A 121 -5.15 5.44 6.01
CA TYR A 121 -5.90 4.20 5.76
C TYR A 121 -5.29 3.50 4.55
N GLN A 122 -4.80 2.27 4.75
CA GLN A 122 -4.17 1.48 3.68
C GLN A 122 -3.07 2.25 2.92
N GLY A 123 -2.29 3.07 3.63
CA GLY A 123 -1.23 3.91 3.06
C GLY A 123 -1.70 5.23 2.44
N SER A 124 -3.01 5.53 2.40
CA SER A 124 -3.53 6.82 1.95
C SER A 124 -3.71 7.77 3.14
N PRO A 125 -3.12 8.97 3.14
CA PRO A 125 -3.30 9.95 4.21
C PRO A 125 -4.73 10.50 4.26
N ALA A 126 -5.20 10.75 5.49
CA ALA A 126 -6.45 11.43 5.77
C ALA A 126 -6.17 12.87 6.19
N PHE A 127 -6.79 13.82 5.50
CA PHE A 127 -6.64 15.25 5.79
C PHE A 127 -7.98 15.85 6.23
N PRO A 128 -8.01 16.63 7.32
CA PRO A 128 -9.20 17.35 7.71
C PRO A 128 -9.50 18.50 6.71
N PRO A 129 -10.76 18.93 6.58
CA PRO A 129 -11.10 20.11 5.79
C PRO A 129 -10.42 21.36 6.37
N PRO A 130 -9.79 22.22 5.55
CA PRO A 130 -9.07 23.40 6.04
C PRO A 130 -10.00 24.51 6.58
N THR A 131 -11.31 24.32 6.48
CA THR A 131 -12.32 25.34 6.80
C THR A 131 -12.93 25.18 8.18
N LEU A 132 -12.74 24.03 8.86
CA LEU A 132 -13.36 23.73 10.14
C LEU A 132 -12.27 23.41 11.17
N SER A 133 -11.94 24.39 12.01
CA SER A 133 -10.87 24.28 13.01
C SER A 133 -11.10 23.20 14.07
N PHE A 134 -12.34 22.76 14.26
CA PHE A 134 -12.75 21.77 15.27
C PHE A 134 -12.93 20.36 14.70
N LEU A 135 -12.72 20.19 13.38
CA LEU A 135 -12.87 18.91 12.70
C LEU A 135 -11.47 18.36 12.40
N GLU A 136 -10.82 17.82 13.42
CA GLU A 136 -9.50 17.19 13.31
C GLU A 136 -9.54 15.80 12.66
N ASN A 137 -8.35 15.32 12.26
CA ASN A 137 -8.18 14.04 11.57
C ASN A 137 -8.71 12.82 12.36
N SER A 138 -8.67 12.87 13.69
CA SER A 138 -9.12 11.79 14.60
C SER A 138 -10.65 11.72 14.74
N GLN A 139 -11.39 12.70 14.22
CA GLN A 139 -12.86 12.68 14.14
C GLN A 139 -13.38 12.00 12.87
N LEU A 140 -12.53 11.82 11.86
CA LEU A 140 -12.94 11.30 10.55
C LEU A 140 -13.19 9.79 10.55
N PHE A 141 -12.80 9.10 11.62
CA PHE A 141 -12.99 7.67 11.77
C PHE A 141 -13.42 7.32 13.19
N ARG A 142 -13.89 6.08 13.32
CA ARG A 142 -14.21 5.44 14.58
C ARG A 142 -13.75 4.00 14.56
N ILE A 143 -13.43 3.48 15.73
CA ILE A 143 -13.27 2.04 15.94
C ILE A 143 -14.66 1.46 16.20
N ASP A 144 -14.96 0.32 15.58
CA ASP A 144 -16.23 -0.39 15.73
C ASP A 144 -15.95 -1.88 15.89
N GLU A 145 -16.22 -2.41 17.09
CA GLU A 145 -15.99 -3.82 17.43
C GLU A 145 -17.18 -4.72 17.05
N THR A 146 -18.30 -4.15 16.57
CA THR A 146 -19.50 -4.94 16.25
C THR A 146 -19.40 -5.70 14.92
N VAL A 147 -18.35 -5.44 14.15
CA VAL A 147 -18.11 -6.05 12.83
C VAL A 147 -16.75 -6.74 12.85
N SER A 148 -16.76 -8.07 12.97
CA SER A 148 -15.57 -8.95 12.96
C SER A 148 -15.45 -9.73 11.66
#